data_AF-A0A2W6NGG4-F1
#
_entry.id   AF-A0A2W6NGG4-F1
#
_cell.length_a   1.000
_cell.length_b   1.000
_cell.length_c   1.000
_cell.angle_alpha   90.00
_cell.angle_beta   90.00
_cell.angle_gamma   90.00
#
_symmetry.space_group_name_H-M   'P 1'
#
loop_
_entity.id
_entity.type
_entity.pdbx_description
1 polymer ?
#
loop_
_entity_poly.entity_id
_entity_poly.type
_entity_poly.pdbx_seq_one_letter_code
_entity_poly.pdbx_strand_id
1 'polypeptide(L)'
;MQTRKQGNAQGIDVSHHNGNIDFKKVVADGISFVFIKATQGKSFRSTKFLQFVKDAKAAGLLIGAYHYVDDSAGSVDAAKAEAQNFYRAIQDAGGIGVFDLPPVMDYESNKKGYSKATINTVAKTFLEEIHKLTGVKPLVYTYPAFIGNFSGLSGYPLWIARYSTLTPVDASGWTRWEFWQYSDGSAGAYLPRGNRKVDGISGAVDLNEFDGTVTELRAKYLEKNEPVKEDKPVIQERDINVPSKWALEAWSEMKEKGFFDGMRPGAQITREEVAVVMHRMISKLELDLKK
;
A
#
# COMPACT_ATOMS: atom_id res chain seq x y z
N MET A 1 -5.58 24.38 8.99
CA MET A 1 -4.90 23.08 9.18
C MET A 1 -3.54 23.34 9.81
N GLN A 2 -2.75 22.30 10.06
CA GLN A 2 -1.45 22.37 10.73
C GLN A 2 -0.31 22.82 9.78
N THR A 3 0.71 23.51 10.30
CA THR A 3 1.91 23.90 9.53
C THR A 3 2.80 22.70 9.23
N ARG A 4 3.67 22.83 8.22
CA ARG A 4 4.77 21.88 7.99
C ARG A 4 5.68 21.80 9.22
N LYS A 5 6.31 20.65 9.46
CA LYS A 5 7.31 20.46 10.52
C LYS A 5 8.62 19.94 9.94
N GLN A 6 9.73 20.38 10.51
CA GLN A 6 11.01 19.75 10.23
C GLN A 6 10.97 18.29 10.69
N GLY A 7 11.49 17.38 9.86
CA GLY A 7 11.46 15.94 10.12
C GLY A 7 10.22 15.21 9.60
N ASN A 8 9.23 15.93 9.05
CA ASN A 8 8.14 15.29 8.30
C ASN A 8 8.72 14.44 7.15
N ALA A 9 8.19 13.22 6.97
CA ALA A 9 8.59 12.33 5.88
C ALA A 9 8.31 13.02 4.55
N GLN A 10 9.31 13.05 3.69
CA GLN A 10 9.19 13.65 2.36
C GLN A 10 8.82 12.59 1.34
N GLY A 11 7.99 12.97 0.38
CA GLY A 11 7.50 12.12 -0.68
C GLY A 11 7.36 12.86 -2.00
N ILE A 12 7.07 12.10 -3.04
CA ILE A 12 6.73 12.62 -4.35
C ILE A 12 5.44 11.98 -4.85
N ASP A 13 4.84 12.55 -5.88
CA ASP A 13 3.87 11.84 -6.69
C ASP A 13 4.22 11.95 -8.17
N VAL A 14 3.98 10.85 -8.89
CA VAL A 14 4.48 10.67 -10.25
C VAL A 14 3.46 10.03 -11.15
N SER A 15 3.58 10.31 -12.44
CA SER A 15 2.77 9.74 -13.51
C SER A 15 3.64 9.41 -14.73
N HIS A 16 3.03 8.88 -15.77
CA HIS A 16 3.70 8.64 -17.05
C HIS A 16 4.36 9.90 -17.66
N HIS A 17 3.97 11.11 -17.24
CA HIS A 17 4.59 12.36 -17.68
C HIS A 17 6.01 12.57 -17.14
N ASN A 18 6.38 11.93 -16.02
CA ASN A 18 7.72 12.10 -15.43
C ASN A 18 8.81 11.28 -16.14
N GLY A 19 8.46 10.53 -17.20
CA GLY A 19 9.42 9.84 -18.06
C GLY A 19 10.07 8.63 -17.40
N ASN A 20 11.40 8.58 -17.38
CA ASN A 20 12.17 7.54 -16.71
C ASN A 20 12.68 8.07 -15.37
N ILE A 21 12.54 7.27 -14.31
CA ILE A 21 12.92 7.66 -12.95
C ILE A 21 13.93 6.64 -12.42
N ASP A 22 15.02 7.13 -11.85
CA ASP A 22 15.94 6.31 -11.07
C ASP A 22 15.54 6.37 -9.59
N PHE A 23 14.69 5.43 -9.16
CA PHE A 23 14.16 5.42 -7.79
C PHE A 23 15.22 5.17 -6.73
N LYS A 24 16.39 4.59 -7.07
CA LYS A 24 17.49 4.46 -6.10
C LYS A 24 18.09 5.82 -5.77
N LYS A 25 18.23 6.70 -6.78
CA LYS A 25 18.63 8.09 -6.56
C LYS A 25 17.58 8.88 -5.79
N VAL A 26 16.29 8.66 -6.10
CA VAL A 26 15.18 9.29 -5.36
C VAL A 26 15.26 8.98 -3.86
N VAL A 27 15.48 7.71 -3.49
CA VAL A 27 15.66 7.30 -2.08
C VAL A 27 16.93 7.89 -1.47
N ALA A 28 18.04 7.85 -2.20
CA ALA A 28 19.30 8.46 -1.75
C ALA A 28 19.18 9.97 -1.51
N ASP A 29 18.22 10.62 -2.17
CA ASP A 29 17.90 12.04 -2.02
C ASP A 29 16.90 12.34 -0.88
N GLY A 30 16.61 11.35 -0.04
CA GLY A 30 15.81 11.51 1.18
C GLY A 30 14.30 11.37 0.99
N ILE A 31 13.83 10.98 -0.20
CA ILE A 31 12.42 10.67 -0.45
C ILE A 31 12.09 9.30 0.13
N SER A 32 10.98 9.22 0.88
CA SER A 32 10.59 8.03 1.65
C SER A 32 9.32 7.35 1.13
N PHE A 33 8.49 8.08 0.40
CA PHE A 33 7.27 7.54 -0.19
C PHE A 33 6.96 8.12 -1.57
N VAL A 34 6.15 7.40 -2.34
CA VAL A 34 5.66 7.84 -3.65
C VAL A 34 4.21 7.44 -3.89
N PHE A 35 3.39 8.40 -4.35
CA PHE A 35 2.09 8.09 -4.96
C PHE A 35 2.23 8.01 -6.49
N ILE A 36 1.66 6.96 -7.09
CA ILE A 36 1.87 6.68 -8.52
C ILE A 36 0.52 6.71 -9.25
N LYS A 37 0.40 7.49 -10.33
CA LYS A 37 -0.81 7.52 -11.17
C LYS A 37 -1.06 6.14 -11.75
N ALA A 38 -2.17 5.53 -11.35
CA ALA A 38 -2.61 4.26 -11.90
C ALA A 38 -3.51 4.47 -13.11
N THR A 39 -4.52 5.32 -12.94
CA THR A 39 -5.69 5.34 -13.81
C THR A 39 -6.32 6.73 -13.89
N GLN A 40 -7.15 6.91 -14.92
CA GLN A 40 -8.00 8.09 -15.07
C GLN A 40 -9.31 7.67 -15.73
N GLY A 41 -10.43 8.18 -15.24
CA GLY A 41 -11.71 7.91 -15.85
C GLY A 41 -12.04 6.41 -15.92
N LYS A 42 -12.93 6.04 -16.83
CA LYS A 42 -13.46 4.66 -16.88
C LYS A 42 -12.52 3.64 -17.51
N SER A 43 -11.49 4.06 -18.23
CA SER A 43 -10.67 3.15 -19.05
C SER A 43 -9.18 3.48 -19.13
N PHE A 44 -8.75 4.72 -18.89
CA PHE A 44 -7.32 5.04 -19.04
C PHE A 44 -6.47 4.32 -17.98
N ARG A 45 -5.37 3.73 -18.44
CA ARG A 45 -4.30 3.09 -17.65
C ARG A 45 -3.00 3.82 -17.91
N SER A 46 -2.33 4.26 -16.86
CA SER A 46 -1.01 4.88 -16.97
C SER A 46 0.01 3.84 -17.43
N THR A 47 0.68 4.12 -18.56
CA THR A 47 1.64 3.20 -19.21
C THR A 47 2.89 2.91 -18.37
N LYS A 48 3.19 3.78 -17.40
CA LYS A 48 4.34 3.63 -16.49
C LYS A 48 3.97 3.01 -15.14
N PHE A 49 2.68 2.82 -14.83
CA PHE A 49 2.23 2.44 -13.49
C PHE A 49 2.89 1.16 -12.96
N LEU A 50 2.80 0.05 -13.70
CA LEU A 50 3.35 -1.23 -13.26
C LEU A 50 4.88 -1.18 -13.11
N GLN A 51 5.56 -0.50 -14.04
CA GLN A 51 7.01 -0.33 -13.98
C GLN A 51 7.42 0.50 -12.75
N PHE A 52 6.75 1.62 -12.50
CA PHE A 52 7.04 2.47 -11.35
C PHE A 52 6.74 1.78 -10.02
N VAL A 53 5.64 1.03 -9.93
CA VAL A 53 5.33 0.23 -8.74
C VAL A 53 6.46 -0.76 -8.45
N LYS A 54 6.90 -1.50 -9.47
CA LYS A 54 7.99 -2.48 -9.34
C LYS A 54 9.30 -1.81 -8.90
N ASP A 55 9.70 -0.74 -9.59
CA ASP A 55 11.00 -0.11 -9.36
C ASP A 55 11.05 0.66 -8.03
N ALA A 56 9.98 1.38 -7.68
CA ALA A 56 9.87 2.09 -6.41
C ALA A 56 9.88 1.12 -5.22
N LYS A 57 9.15 0.01 -5.34
CA LYS A 57 9.16 -1.06 -4.32
C LYS A 57 10.55 -1.67 -4.17
N ALA A 58 11.22 -1.98 -5.29
CA ALA A 58 12.58 -2.51 -5.28
C ALA A 58 13.61 -1.53 -4.70
N ALA A 59 13.35 -0.22 -4.77
CA ALA A 59 14.17 0.81 -4.14
C ALA A 59 13.88 1.01 -2.64
N GLY A 60 12.80 0.42 -2.10
CA GLY A 60 12.43 0.51 -0.69
C GLY A 60 11.56 1.71 -0.32
N LEU A 61 10.95 2.39 -1.30
CA LEU A 61 9.96 3.43 -1.06
C LEU A 61 8.65 2.83 -0.55
N LEU A 62 7.95 3.57 0.31
CA LEU A 62 6.55 3.29 0.60
C LEU A 62 5.69 3.73 -0.58
N ILE A 63 4.91 2.81 -1.15
CA ILE A 63 4.19 3.09 -2.40
C ILE A 63 2.69 3.21 -2.18
N GLY A 64 2.09 4.21 -2.82
CA GLY A 64 0.64 4.39 -2.96
C GLY A 64 0.26 4.54 -4.43
N ALA A 65 -1.02 4.38 -4.72
CA ALA A 65 -1.57 4.58 -6.06
C ALA A 65 -2.69 5.60 -6.04
N TYR A 66 -2.86 6.36 -7.13
CA TYR A 66 -3.96 7.30 -7.28
C TYR A 66 -4.72 7.13 -8.60
N HIS A 67 -6.00 7.51 -8.54
CA HIS A 67 -6.91 7.60 -9.68
C HIS A 67 -7.38 9.04 -9.86
N TYR A 68 -7.17 9.60 -11.05
CA TYR A 68 -7.73 10.89 -11.41
C TYR A 68 -9.20 10.73 -11.84
N VAL A 69 -10.11 11.30 -11.06
CA VAL A 69 -11.55 11.33 -11.36
C VAL A 69 -11.79 12.22 -12.56
N ASP A 70 -12.30 11.64 -13.64
CA ASP A 70 -12.44 12.35 -14.90
C ASP A 70 -13.62 13.32 -14.88
N ASP A 71 -13.53 14.41 -15.66
CA ASP A 71 -14.61 15.38 -15.81
C ASP A 71 -15.92 14.74 -16.29
N SER A 72 -15.88 13.57 -16.93
CA SER A 72 -17.07 12.81 -17.33
C SER A 72 -17.76 12.02 -16.20
N ALA A 73 -17.20 12.00 -14.99
CA ALA A 73 -17.79 11.37 -13.81
C ALA A 73 -18.95 12.22 -13.26
N GLY A 74 -20.15 12.06 -13.83
CA GLY A 74 -21.35 12.81 -13.45
C GLY A 74 -22.45 11.99 -12.75
N SER A 75 -22.22 10.71 -12.48
CA SER A 75 -23.23 9.80 -11.94
C SER A 75 -22.62 8.71 -11.03
N VAL A 76 -23.49 8.05 -10.25
CA VAL A 76 -23.12 6.90 -9.41
C VAL A 76 -22.47 5.79 -10.26
N ASP A 77 -23.05 5.46 -11.42
CA ASP A 77 -22.51 4.42 -12.29
C ASP A 77 -21.17 4.81 -12.90
N ALA A 78 -20.98 6.08 -13.23
CA ALA A 78 -19.68 6.57 -13.68
C ALA A 78 -18.64 6.44 -12.57
N ALA A 79 -18.95 6.89 -11.35
CA ALA A 79 -18.05 6.77 -10.19
C ALA A 79 -17.67 5.31 -9.90
N LYS A 80 -18.63 4.38 -9.95
CA LYS A 80 -18.36 2.94 -9.78
C LYS A 80 -17.48 2.40 -10.90
N ALA A 81 -17.73 2.78 -12.16
CA ALA A 81 -16.91 2.35 -13.29
C ALA A 81 -15.46 2.83 -13.14
N GLU A 82 -15.24 4.05 -12.66
CA GLU A 82 -13.92 4.61 -12.35
C GLU A 82 -13.24 3.88 -11.19
N ALA A 83 -13.97 3.59 -10.11
CA ALA A 83 -13.46 2.80 -8.99
C ALA A 83 -13.05 1.38 -9.43
N GLN A 84 -13.86 0.73 -10.27
CA GLN A 84 -13.53 -0.58 -10.85
C GLN A 84 -12.31 -0.50 -11.77
N ASN A 85 -12.19 0.58 -12.54
CA ASN A 85 -11.03 0.84 -13.37
C ASN A 85 -9.76 0.94 -12.51
N PHE A 86 -9.81 1.69 -11.42
CA PHE A 86 -8.70 1.81 -10.48
C PHE A 86 -8.35 0.49 -9.79
N TYR A 87 -9.36 -0.22 -9.28
CA TYR A 87 -9.19 -1.50 -8.61
C TYR A 87 -8.52 -2.54 -9.51
N ARG A 88 -8.93 -2.63 -10.79
CA ARG A 88 -8.28 -3.54 -11.74
C ARG A 88 -6.79 -3.22 -11.93
N ALA A 89 -6.41 -1.94 -12.01
CA ALA A 89 -5.00 -1.57 -12.08
C ALA A 89 -4.22 -2.01 -10.82
N ILE A 90 -4.83 -1.86 -9.63
CA ILE A 90 -4.26 -2.36 -8.36
C ILE A 90 -4.08 -3.89 -8.42
N GLN A 91 -5.05 -4.63 -8.97
CA GLN A 91 -4.93 -6.08 -9.15
C GLN A 91 -3.83 -6.47 -10.15
N ASP A 92 -3.72 -5.75 -11.27
CA ASP A 92 -2.67 -5.96 -12.28
C ASP A 92 -1.26 -5.76 -11.68
N ALA A 93 -1.13 -4.91 -10.65
CA ALA A 93 0.10 -4.69 -9.91
C ALA A 93 0.41 -5.75 -8.83
N GLY A 94 -0.47 -6.75 -8.65
CA GLY A 94 -0.33 -7.82 -7.64
C GLY A 94 -1.27 -7.68 -6.44
N GLY A 95 -2.26 -6.80 -6.51
CA GLY A 95 -3.30 -6.61 -5.48
C GLY A 95 -2.96 -5.55 -4.44
N ILE A 96 -3.92 -5.25 -3.57
CA ILE A 96 -3.81 -4.14 -2.60
C ILE A 96 -2.61 -4.31 -1.65
N GLY A 97 -2.26 -5.54 -1.27
CA GLY A 97 -1.12 -5.82 -0.38
C GLY A 97 0.26 -5.52 -0.98
N VAL A 98 0.34 -5.16 -2.26
CA VAL A 98 1.57 -4.64 -2.86
C VAL A 98 1.86 -3.21 -2.40
N PHE A 99 0.82 -2.45 -2.06
CA PHE A 99 0.90 -1.03 -1.70
C PHE A 99 0.95 -0.84 -0.20
N ASP A 100 1.83 0.05 0.23
CA ASP A 100 2.01 0.41 1.64
C ASP A 100 1.05 1.52 2.05
N LEU A 101 0.75 2.44 1.14
CA LEU A 101 -0.12 3.59 1.38
C LEU A 101 -1.53 3.35 0.82
N PRO A 102 -2.57 3.98 1.40
CA PRO A 102 -3.93 3.73 0.95
C PRO A 102 -4.18 4.22 -0.48
N PRO A 103 -5.17 3.63 -1.19
CA PRO A 103 -5.59 4.12 -2.49
C PRO A 103 -6.07 5.57 -2.40
N VAL A 104 -5.74 6.39 -3.40
CA VAL A 104 -6.11 7.80 -3.43
C VAL A 104 -7.15 8.07 -4.52
N MET A 105 -8.23 8.76 -4.15
CA MET A 105 -9.10 9.46 -5.09
C MET A 105 -8.54 10.86 -5.33
N ASP A 106 -8.04 11.12 -6.53
CA ASP A 106 -7.64 12.45 -6.98
C ASP A 106 -8.84 13.09 -7.70
N TYR A 107 -9.44 14.11 -7.07
CA TYR A 107 -10.59 14.81 -7.63
C TYR A 107 -10.40 16.33 -7.54
N GLU A 108 -10.09 16.90 -8.71
CA GLU A 108 -9.62 18.28 -8.84
C GLU A 108 -10.16 19.00 -10.08
N SER A 109 -11.19 18.47 -10.74
CA SER A 109 -11.73 19.08 -11.95
C SER A 109 -13.24 19.04 -12.01
N ASN A 110 -13.82 20.10 -12.57
CA ASN A 110 -15.26 20.20 -12.84
C ASN A 110 -15.51 21.04 -14.10
N LYS A 111 -14.85 20.68 -15.22
CA LYS A 111 -15.02 21.38 -16.50
C LYS A 111 -16.39 21.12 -17.12
N LYS A 112 -17.10 20.07 -16.69
CA LYS A 112 -18.49 19.80 -17.08
C LYS A 112 -19.52 20.62 -16.32
N GLY A 113 -19.12 21.39 -15.30
CA GLY A 113 -20.03 22.26 -14.56
C GLY A 113 -21.08 21.50 -13.74
N TYR A 114 -20.73 20.30 -13.24
CA TYR A 114 -21.61 19.56 -12.35
C TYR A 114 -21.85 20.32 -11.05
N SER A 115 -23.04 20.13 -10.48
CA SER A 115 -23.40 20.71 -9.19
C SER A 115 -22.54 20.13 -8.06
N LYS A 116 -22.42 20.86 -6.95
CA LYS A 116 -21.74 20.34 -5.73
C LYS A 116 -22.36 19.03 -5.24
N ALA A 117 -23.68 18.88 -5.33
CA ALA A 117 -24.37 17.65 -4.94
C ALA A 117 -23.95 16.46 -5.83
N THR A 118 -23.80 16.69 -7.13
CA THR A 118 -23.32 15.67 -8.08
C THR A 118 -21.87 15.30 -7.79
N ILE A 119 -20.98 16.29 -7.65
CA ILE A 119 -19.56 16.07 -7.31
C ILE A 119 -19.43 15.27 -6.01
N ASN A 120 -20.17 15.66 -4.97
CA ASN A 120 -20.12 14.98 -3.69
C ASN A 120 -20.66 13.54 -3.78
N THR A 121 -21.71 13.31 -4.58
CA THR A 121 -22.26 11.97 -4.83
C THR A 121 -21.23 11.08 -5.54
N VAL A 122 -20.55 11.60 -6.55
CA VAL A 122 -19.48 10.90 -7.28
C VAL A 122 -18.32 10.56 -6.35
N ALA A 123 -17.83 11.56 -5.60
CA ALA A 123 -16.75 11.39 -4.64
C ALA A 123 -17.06 10.32 -3.59
N LYS A 124 -18.23 10.43 -2.93
CA LYS A 124 -18.66 9.47 -1.92
C LYS A 124 -18.78 8.06 -2.50
N THR A 125 -19.40 7.93 -3.67
CA THR A 125 -19.59 6.63 -4.33
C THR A 125 -18.24 5.98 -4.68
N PHE A 126 -17.30 6.76 -5.24
CA PHE A 126 -15.98 6.27 -5.58
C PHE A 126 -15.24 5.77 -4.33
N LEU A 127 -15.21 6.58 -3.27
CA LEU A 127 -14.52 6.26 -2.02
C LEU A 127 -15.10 5.00 -1.35
N GLU A 128 -16.43 4.88 -1.29
CA GLU A 128 -17.12 3.72 -0.72
C GLU A 128 -16.85 2.45 -1.54
N GLU A 129 -16.88 2.55 -2.88
CA GLU A 129 -16.64 1.40 -3.75
C GLU A 129 -15.17 0.93 -3.67
N ILE A 130 -14.19 1.84 -3.64
CA ILE A 130 -12.79 1.44 -3.43
C ILE A 130 -12.60 0.80 -2.05
N HIS A 131 -13.18 1.37 -1.00
CA HIS A 131 -13.09 0.79 0.34
C HIS A 131 -13.67 -0.63 0.35
N LYS A 132 -14.84 -0.84 -0.28
CA LYS A 132 -15.47 -2.15 -0.42
C LYS A 132 -14.59 -3.15 -1.19
N LEU A 133 -13.95 -2.73 -2.29
CA LEU A 133 -13.15 -3.62 -3.14
C LEU A 133 -11.79 -3.97 -2.55
N THR A 134 -11.21 -3.07 -1.76
CA THR A 134 -9.83 -3.21 -1.25
C THR A 134 -9.76 -3.54 0.24
N GLY A 135 -10.82 -3.30 1.00
CA GLY A 135 -10.81 -3.33 2.47
C GLY A 135 -10.02 -2.19 3.12
N VAL A 136 -9.48 -1.26 2.32
CA VAL A 136 -8.64 -0.14 2.79
C VAL A 136 -9.38 1.17 2.62
N LYS A 137 -9.45 1.97 3.69
CA LYS A 137 -10.05 3.30 3.65
C LYS A 137 -9.23 4.24 2.75
N PRO A 138 -9.79 4.80 1.66
CA PRO A 138 -9.03 5.63 0.73
C PRO A 138 -8.65 7.00 1.29
N LEU A 139 -7.66 7.62 0.67
CA LEU A 139 -7.32 9.05 0.80
C LEU A 139 -8.09 9.89 -0.23
N VAL A 140 -8.39 11.13 0.14
CA VAL A 140 -8.92 12.15 -0.77
C VAL A 140 -7.80 13.12 -1.12
N TYR A 141 -7.45 13.22 -2.39
CA TYR A 141 -6.61 14.28 -2.92
C TYR A 141 -7.45 15.37 -3.60
N THR A 142 -7.15 16.63 -3.29
CA THR A 142 -7.79 17.82 -3.87
C THR A 142 -7.00 19.09 -3.54
N TYR A 143 -7.52 20.28 -3.89
CA TYR A 143 -6.90 21.58 -3.60
C TYR A 143 -7.90 22.62 -3.04
N PRO A 144 -7.43 23.72 -2.41
CA PRO A 144 -8.28 24.68 -1.69
C PRO A 144 -9.47 25.27 -2.44
N ALA A 145 -9.36 25.46 -3.75
CA ALA A 145 -10.47 26.00 -4.55
C ALA A 145 -11.52 24.93 -4.93
N PHE A 146 -11.16 23.63 -4.88
CA PHE A 146 -12.07 22.53 -5.21
C PHE A 146 -12.70 21.87 -3.99
N ILE A 147 -11.99 21.84 -2.86
CA ILE A 147 -12.44 21.15 -1.63
C ILE A 147 -13.83 21.60 -1.15
N GLY A 148 -14.23 22.85 -1.44
CA GLY A 148 -15.56 23.40 -1.15
C GLY A 148 -16.71 22.78 -1.94
N ASN A 149 -16.44 21.84 -2.86
CA ASN A 149 -17.44 21.01 -3.54
C ASN A 149 -17.84 19.77 -2.73
N PHE A 150 -17.06 19.40 -1.72
CA PHE A 150 -17.33 18.24 -0.87
C PHE A 150 -18.12 18.60 0.39
N SER A 151 -18.90 17.65 0.87
CA SER A 151 -19.63 17.72 2.14
C SER A 151 -19.72 16.32 2.78
N GLY A 152 -19.40 16.23 4.07
CA GLY A 152 -19.46 14.97 4.81
C GLY A 152 -18.34 13.98 4.48
N LEU A 153 -17.27 14.42 3.80
CA LEU A 153 -16.11 13.58 3.45
C LEU A 153 -14.94 13.71 4.44
N SER A 154 -15.03 14.58 5.44
CA SER A 154 -13.95 14.84 6.41
C SER A 154 -13.54 13.64 7.28
N GLY A 155 -14.32 12.55 7.25
CA GLY A 155 -13.92 11.28 7.84
C GLY A 155 -12.80 10.57 7.07
N TYR A 156 -12.54 10.91 5.81
CA TYR A 156 -11.43 10.34 5.02
C TYR A 156 -10.15 11.17 5.23
N PRO A 157 -8.96 10.53 5.27
CA PRO A 157 -7.69 11.25 5.33
C PRO A 157 -7.49 12.14 4.09
N LEU A 158 -6.97 13.35 4.30
CA LEU A 158 -6.83 14.37 3.27
C LEU A 158 -5.37 14.47 2.78
N TRP A 159 -5.18 14.40 1.49
CA TRP A 159 -3.98 14.84 0.80
C TRP A 159 -4.29 16.17 0.10
N ILE A 160 -3.83 17.30 0.64
CA ILE A 160 -4.19 18.63 0.10
C ILE A 160 -3.05 19.19 -0.76
N ALA A 161 -3.36 19.65 -1.97
CA ALA A 161 -2.44 20.39 -2.81
C ALA A 161 -2.53 21.89 -2.53
N ARG A 162 -1.40 22.49 -2.14
CA ARG A 162 -1.27 23.94 -2.02
C ARG A 162 0.19 24.34 -2.19
N TYR A 163 0.51 24.87 -3.37
CA TYR A 163 1.88 25.28 -3.73
C TYR A 163 2.24 26.62 -3.07
N SER A 164 2.44 26.61 -1.77
CA SER A 164 2.67 27.80 -0.95
C SER A 164 3.47 27.46 0.29
N THR A 165 4.10 28.48 0.88
CA THR A 165 4.63 28.40 2.26
C THR A 165 3.54 28.60 3.30
N LEU A 166 2.35 29.08 2.90
CA LEU A 166 1.22 29.29 3.78
C LEU A 166 0.43 27.99 3.98
N THR A 167 0.14 27.70 5.24
CA THR A 167 -0.63 26.53 5.67
C THR A 167 -2.04 26.47 5.06
N PRO A 168 -2.50 25.30 4.60
CA PRO A 168 -3.88 25.06 4.20
C PRO A 168 -4.91 25.53 5.25
N VAL A 169 -5.97 26.20 4.80
CA VAL A 169 -7.07 26.65 5.66
C VAL A 169 -8.05 25.51 5.85
N ASP A 170 -8.68 25.43 7.01
CA ASP A 170 -9.73 24.45 7.28
C ASP A 170 -10.88 24.60 6.29
N ALA A 171 -11.37 23.49 5.75
CA ALA A 171 -12.44 23.52 4.75
C ALA A 171 -13.21 22.20 4.72
N SER A 172 -14.51 22.28 4.44
CA SER A 172 -15.39 21.12 4.23
C SER A 172 -15.32 20.06 5.33
N GLY A 173 -15.11 20.51 6.58
CA GLY A 173 -14.98 19.67 7.78
C GLY A 173 -13.58 19.12 8.06
N TRP A 174 -12.62 19.24 7.12
CA TRP A 174 -11.23 18.93 7.40
C TRP A 174 -10.56 20.09 8.15
N THR A 175 -10.03 19.77 9.33
CA THR A 175 -9.21 20.68 10.14
C THR A 175 -7.72 20.31 10.11
N ARG A 176 -7.39 19.18 9.47
CA ARG A 176 -6.03 18.66 9.34
C ARG A 176 -5.84 17.98 7.99
N TRP A 177 -4.63 18.06 7.46
CA TRP A 177 -4.18 17.22 6.36
C TRP A 177 -3.43 15.98 6.89
N GLU A 178 -3.39 14.93 6.10
CA GLU A 178 -2.54 13.74 6.32
C GLU A 178 -1.27 13.85 5.48
N PHE A 179 -1.45 14.27 4.22
CA PHE A 179 -0.39 14.61 3.30
C PHE A 179 -0.59 16.02 2.75
N TRP A 180 0.48 16.73 2.46
CA TRP A 180 0.44 18.04 1.80
C TRP A 180 1.37 18.04 0.60
N GLN A 181 0.81 18.18 -0.60
CA GLN A 181 1.57 18.53 -1.81
C GLN A 181 1.86 20.04 -1.78
N TYR A 182 3.07 20.39 -1.35
CA TYR A 182 3.45 21.77 -1.07
C TYR A 182 4.15 22.46 -2.26
N SER A 183 4.41 21.72 -3.34
CA SER A 183 5.09 22.20 -4.54
C SER A 183 4.80 21.28 -5.73
N ASP A 184 4.75 21.85 -6.93
CA ASP A 184 4.71 21.12 -8.21
C ASP A 184 6.11 20.95 -8.85
N GLY A 185 7.15 21.15 -8.05
CA GLY A 185 8.55 21.19 -8.50
C GLY A 185 8.98 22.51 -9.15
N SER A 186 8.05 23.38 -9.54
CA SER A 186 8.33 24.69 -10.14
C SER A 186 8.01 25.85 -9.17
N ALA A 187 6.87 25.77 -8.50
CA ALA A 187 6.33 26.72 -7.55
C ALA A 187 6.11 26.07 -6.17
N GLY A 188 5.77 26.89 -5.17
CA GLY A 188 5.52 26.41 -3.79
C GLY A 188 6.76 26.32 -2.91
N ALA A 189 6.69 25.56 -1.83
CA ALA A 189 7.77 25.48 -0.85
C ALA A 189 8.94 24.58 -1.30
N TYR A 190 10.05 24.60 -0.57
CA TYR A 190 11.24 23.79 -0.84
C TYR A 190 11.23 22.48 -0.05
N LEU A 191 12.00 21.50 -0.53
CA LEU A 191 12.47 20.40 0.32
C LEU A 191 13.28 20.96 1.50
N PRO A 192 13.41 20.21 2.62
CA PRO A 192 14.23 20.62 3.76
C PRO A 192 15.68 20.99 3.40
N ARG A 193 16.22 20.40 2.33
CA ARG A 193 17.58 20.68 1.80
C ARG A 193 17.69 21.95 0.94
N GLY A 194 16.62 22.71 0.77
CA GLY A 194 16.65 24.06 0.19
C GLY A 194 16.45 24.16 -1.33
N ASN A 195 15.97 23.12 -2.01
CA ASN A 195 15.60 23.19 -3.43
C ASN A 195 14.33 22.35 -3.73
N ARG A 196 13.85 22.37 -4.99
CA ARG A 196 12.68 21.60 -5.44
C ARG A 196 13.03 20.41 -6.35
N LYS A 197 14.32 20.18 -6.58
CA LYS A 197 14.76 19.10 -7.47
C LYS A 197 14.77 17.79 -6.69
N VAL A 198 14.62 16.67 -7.38
CA VAL A 198 14.80 15.34 -6.81
C VAL A 198 15.74 14.57 -7.73
N ASP A 199 16.85 14.08 -7.19
CA ASP A 199 17.82 13.33 -7.97
C ASP A 199 17.18 12.04 -8.51
N GLY A 200 17.48 11.71 -9.76
CA GLY A 200 16.84 10.60 -10.47
C GLY A 200 15.60 10.99 -11.29
N ILE A 201 15.17 12.26 -11.23
CA ILE A 201 14.09 12.81 -12.05
C ILE A 201 14.60 14.04 -12.81
N SER A 202 14.54 14.02 -14.15
CA SER A 202 15.14 15.08 -14.97
C SER A 202 14.35 16.40 -15.00
N GLY A 203 13.06 16.37 -14.66
CA GLY A 203 12.16 17.51 -14.70
C GLY A 203 11.61 17.91 -13.33
N ALA A 204 10.67 18.86 -13.34
CA ALA A 204 9.88 19.17 -12.15
C ALA A 204 9.09 17.93 -11.70
N VAL A 205 8.94 17.78 -10.39
CA VAL A 205 8.18 16.72 -9.75
C VAL A 205 7.42 17.29 -8.57
N ASP A 206 6.21 16.80 -8.37
CA ASP A 206 5.36 17.18 -7.25
C ASP A 206 5.98 16.71 -5.93
N LEU A 207 6.03 17.61 -4.95
CA LEU A 207 6.68 17.39 -3.67
C LEU A 207 5.65 17.37 -2.55
N ASN A 208 5.73 16.32 -1.75
CA ASN A 208 4.77 16.00 -0.72
C ASN A 208 5.46 15.84 0.64
N GLU A 209 4.68 16.03 1.69
CA GLU A 209 5.05 15.54 3.00
C GLU A 209 3.88 14.89 3.72
N PHE A 210 4.22 13.93 4.58
CA PHE A 210 3.30 13.34 5.55
C PHE A 210 3.37 14.10 6.87
N ASP A 211 2.26 14.19 7.61
CA ASP A 211 2.23 14.81 8.95
C ASP A 211 2.85 13.87 10.01
N GLY A 212 4.16 13.68 9.92
CA GLY A 212 4.93 12.83 10.81
C GLY A 212 6.25 12.38 10.20
N THR A 213 7.12 11.82 11.01
CA THR A 213 8.39 11.21 10.60
C THR A 213 8.19 9.96 9.75
N VAL A 214 9.25 9.47 9.11
CA VAL A 214 9.21 8.20 8.34
C VAL A 214 8.81 7.03 9.25
N THR A 215 9.25 7.03 10.50
CA THR A 215 8.87 6.01 11.49
C THR A 215 7.37 6.06 11.79
N GLU A 216 6.80 7.24 12.01
CA GLU A 216 5.36 7.40 12.25
C GLU A 216 4.53 7.03 11.00
N LEU A 217 5.03 7.35 9.81
CA LEU A 217 4.40 6.94 8.54
C LEU A 217 4.35 5.42 8.42
N ARG A 218 5.46 4.73 8.70
CA ARG A 218 5.53 3.26 8.71
C ARG A 218 4.63 2.68 9.78
N ALA A 219 4.65 3.20 10.99
CA ALA A 219 3.80 2.72 12.08
C ALA A 219 2.31 2.84 11.73
N LYS A 220 1.92 3.94 11.08
CA LYS A 220 0.53 4.16 10.70
C LYS A 220 0.01 3.18 9.64
N TYR A 221 0.83 2.84 8.64
CA TYR A 221 0.37 2.13 7.44
C TYR A 221 0.93 0.71 7.28
N LEU A 222 2.04 0.36 7.92
CA LEU A 222 2.64 -0.98 7.86
C LEU A 222 2.35 -1.83 9.09
N GLU A 223 2.35 -1.24 10.29
CA GLU A 223 2.25 -2.02 11.55
C GLU A 223 0.84 -2.61 11.81
N LYS A 224 -0.14 -2.34 10.93
CA LYS A 224 -1.44 -3.01 10.97
C LYS A 224 -1.45 -4.41 10.32
N ASN A 225 -0.34 -4.84 9.72
CA ASN A 225 -0.23 -6.14 9.01
C ASN A 225 0.85 -7.09 9.55
N GLU A 226 1.45 -6.81 10.70
CA GLU A 226 2.12 -7.88 11.45
C GLU A 226 1.23 -8.30 12.61
N PRO A 227 0.76 -9.56 12.68
CA PRO A 227 0.54 -10.11 14.01
C PRO A 227 1.89 -10.02 14.69
N VAL A 228 2.03 -9.10 15.65
CA VAL A 228 3.09 -9.18 16.64
C VAL A 228 3.00 -10.61 17.15
N LYS A 229 3.98 -11.45 16.79
CA LYS A 229 4.25 -12.65 17.55
C LYS A 229 4.64 -12.14 18.93
N GLU A 230 3.64 -11.97 19.80
CA GLU A 230 3.90 -12.05 21.22
C GLU A 230 4.56 -13.41 21.41
N ASP A 231 5.84 -13.42 21.76
CA ASP A 231 6.46 -14.55 22.44
C ASP A 231 5.80 -14.69 23.83
N LYS A 232 4.49 -15.01 23.83
CA LYS A 232 3.88 -15.67 24.97
C LYS A 232 4.37 -17.10 24.87
N PRO A 233 5.14 -17.61 25.86
CA PRO A 233 5.37 -19.03 25.93
C PRO A 233 4.00 -19.69 26.02
N VAL A 234 3.58 -20.32 24.92
CA VAL A 234 2.42 -21.20 24.92
C VAL A 234 2.85 -22.43 25.69
N ILE A 235 2.75 -22.37 27.02
CA ILE A 235 2.68 -23.56 27.85
C ILE A 235 1.27 -24.12 27.63
N GLN A 236 1.03 -24.71 26.47
CA GLN A 236 0.09 -25.80 26.42
C GLN A 236 0.85 -26.98 27.03
N GLU A 237 0.45 -27.39 28.23
CA GLU A 237 0.74 -28.73 28.75
C GLU A 237 0.10 -29.75 27.79
N ARG A 238 0.79 -29.99 26.68
CA ARG A 238 0.49 -31.09 25.81
C ARG A 238 1.30 -32.25 26.33
N ASP A 239 0.63 -33.34 26.69
CA ASP A 239 1.30 -34.60 26.99
C ASP A 239 2.15 -35.00 25.78
N ILE A 240 3.47 -34.91 25.95
CA ILE A 240 4.45 -35.19 24.91
C ILE A 240 4.38 -36.64 24.44
N ASN A 241 3.83 -37.54 25.27
CA ASN A 241 3.67 -38.96 24.95
C ASN A 241 2.41 -39.25 24.12
N VAL A 242 1.54 -38.26 23.91
CA VAL A 242 0.30 -38.43 23.13
C VAL A 242 0.48 -37.80 21.74
N PRO A 243 0.34 -38.59 20.66
CA PRO A 243 0.34 -38.07 19.29
C PRO A 243 -0.76 -37.00 19.10
N SER A 244 -0.48 -36.02 18.23
CA SER A 244 -1.47 -34.99 17.92
C SER A 244 -2.69 -35.62 17.27
N LYS A 245 -3.90 -35.11 17.56
CA LYS A 245 -5.12 -35.56 16.86
C LYS A 245 -4.98 -35.57 15.34
N TRP A 246 -4.36 -34.53 14.76
CA TRP A 246 -4.15 -34.44 13.31
C TRP A 246 -3.18 -35.49 12.74
N ALA A 247 -2.30 -36.06 13.58
CA ALA A 247 -1.27 -37.02 13.17
C ALA A 247 -1.58 -38.46 13.61
N LEU A 248 -2.72 -38.71 14.27
CA LEU A 248 -3.05 -40.01 14.87
C LEU A 248 -3.11 -41.13 13.85
N GLU A 249 -3.70 -40.87 12.68
CA GLU A 249 -3.85 -41.87 11.62
C GLU A 249 -2.49 -42.31 11.08
N ALA A 250 -1.67 -41.35 10.64
CA ALA A 250 -0.31 -41.60 10.18
C ALA A 250 0.58 -42.24 11.26
N TRP A 251 0.44 -41.82 12.53
CA TRP A 251 1.16 -42.41 13.65
C TRP A 251 0.81 -43.88 13.86
N SER A 252 -0.48 -44.23 13.78
CA SER A 252 -0.96 -45.59 13.96
C SER A 252 -0.49 -46.51 12.83
N GLU A 253 -0.59 -46.04 11.59
CA GLU A 253 -0.11 -46.78 10.42
C GLU A 253 1.40 -47.05 10.51
N MET A 254 2.19 -46.04 10.87
CA MET A 254 3.65 -46.19 10.94
C MET A 254 4.08 -47.06 12.14
N LYS A 255 3.32 -47.07 13.23
CA LYS A 255 3.51 -48.02 14.33
C LYS A 255 3.21 -49.45 13.90
N GLU A 256 2.10 -49.68 13.21
CA GLU A 256 1.72 -51.01 12.71
C GLU A 256 2.76 -51.58 11.74
N LYS A 257 3.31 -50.72 10.88
CA LYS A 257 4.40 -51.08 9.96
C LYS A 257 5.78 -51.21 10.62
N GLY A 258 5.88 -51.02 11.94
CA GLY A 258 7.11 -51.18 12.71
C GLY A 258 8.13 -50.04 12.57
N PHE A 259 7.75 -48.90 11.98
CA PHE A 259 8.63 -47.73 11.85
C PHE A 259 8.76 -46.93 13.15
N PHE A 260 7.76 -47.01 14.03
CA PHE A 260 7.79 -46.40 15.37
C PHE A 260 7.47 -47.45 16.43
N ASP A 261 8.13 -47.35 17.59
CA ASP A 261 7.93 -48.20 18.77
C ASP A 261 6.64 -47.86 19.55
N GLY A 262 5.92 -46.83 19.10
CA GLY A 262 4.71 -46.32 19.73
C GLY A 262 4.96 -45.33 20.85
N MET A 263 6.22 -44.95 21.11
CA MET A 263 6.59 -43.82 21.96
C MET A 263 6.91 -42.61 21.09
N ARG A 264 6.37 -41.45 21.45
CA ARG A 264 6.68 -40.22 20.73
C ARG A 264 8.03 -39.68 21.22
N PRO A 265 8.98 -39.32 20.32
CA PRO A 265 10.22 -38.68 20.72
C PRO A 265 9.93 -37.39 21.49
N GLY A 266 10.37 -37.32 22.74
CA GLY A 266 10.25 -36.12 23.58
C GLY A 266 11.28 -35.03 23.26
N ALA A 267 12.31 -35.36 22.47
CA ALA A 267 13.34 -34.43 22.03
C ALA A 267 13.01 -33.81 20.66
N GLN A 268 13.51 -32.59 20.42
CA GLN A 268 13.47 -31.97 19.10
C GLN A 268 14.39 -32.75 18.15
N ILE A 269 13.89 -33.06 16.95
CA ILE A 269 14.71 -33.65 15.88
C ILE A 269 15.59 -32.57 15.25
N THR A 270 16.89 -32.85 15.08
CA THR A 270 17.82 -31.92 14.45
C THR A 270 17.67 -31.94 12.92
N ARG A 271 18.18 -30.90 12.25
CA ARG A 271 18.21 -30.86 10.77
C ARG A 271 19.04 -32.01 10.17
N GLU A 272 20.07 -32.45 10.88
CA GLU A 272 20.94 -33.55 10.47
C GLU A 272 20.20 -34.88 10.54
N GLU A 273 19.45 -35.11 11.62
CA GLU A 273 18.60 -36.30 11.78
C GLU A 273 17.51 -36.36 10.71
N VAL A 274 16.87 -35.22 10.42
CA VAL A 274 15.89 -35.12 9.31
C VAL A 274 16.54 -35.47 7.96
N ALA A 275 17.75 -34.95 7.69
CA ALA A 275 18.47 -35.24 6.45
C ALA A 275 18.79 -36.74 6.30
N VAL A 276 19.19 -37.41 7.38
CA VAL A 276 19.46 -38.86 7.38
C VAL A 276 18.19 -39.67 7.10
N VAL A 277 17.07 -39.31 7.73
CA VAL A 277 15.79 -39.98 7.51
C VAL A 277 15.34 -39.83 6.05
N MET A 278 15.37 -38.60 5.52
CA MET A 278 14.99 -38.31 4.13
C MET A 278 15.88 -39.05 3.13
N HIS A 279 17.20 -39.08 3.36
CA HIS A 279 18.13 -39.82 2.51
C HIS A 279 17.80 -41.31 2.46
N ARG A 280 17.57 -41.95 3.62
CA ARG A 280 17.21 -43.38 3.69
C ARG A 280 15.88 -43.68 3.00
N MET A 281 14.89 -42.79 3.12
CA MET A 281 13.60 -42.95 2.45
C MET A 281 13.74 -42.87 0.92
N ILE A 282 14.48 -41.87 0.42
CA ILE A 282 14.72 -41.68 -1.02
C ILE A 282 15.49 -42.89 -1.59
N SER A 283 16.56 -43.32 -0.95
CA SER A 283 17.37 -44.45 -1.44
C SER A 283 16.60 -45.78 -1.45
N LYS A 284 15.67 -45.99 -0.51
CA LYS A 284 14.82 -47.20 -0.50
C LYS A 284 13.79 -47.19 -1.63
N LEU A 285 13.16 -46.04 -1.89
CA LEU A 285 12.23 -45.86 -3.01
C LEU A 285 12.91 -46.01 -4.38
N GLU A 286 14.15 -45.53 -4.51
CA GLU A 286 14.95 -45.69 -5.74
C GLU A 286 15.39 -47.14 -6.02
N LEU A 287 15.51 -47.97 -4.98
CA LEU A 287 15.81 -49.41 -5.09
C LEU A 287 14.60 -50.23 -5.55
N ASP A 288 13.40 -49.88 -5.09
CA ASP A 288 12.16 -50.57 -5.46
C ASP A 288 11.69 -50.24 -6.89
N LEU A 289 12.13 -49.10 -7.45
CA LEU A 289 11.88 -48.72 -8.85
C LEU A 289 12.83 -49.38 -9.87
N LYS A 290 13.84 -50.12 -9.41
CA LYS A 290 14.83 -50.82 -10.27
C LYS A 290 14.64 -52.35 -10.31
N LYS A 291 13.60 -52.89 -9.68
CA LYS A 291 13.17 -54.29 -9.79
C LYS A 291 11.88 -54.39 -10.60
#